data_AF-A0A1Q9G7E7-F1
#
_entry.id   AF-A0A1Q9G7E7-F1
#
_cell.length_a   1.000
_cell.length_b   1.000
_cell.length_c   1.000
_cell.angle_alpha   90.00
_cell.angle_beta   90.00
_cell.angle_gamma   90.00
#
_symmetry.space_group_name_H-M   'P 1'
#
loop_
_entity.id
_entity.type
_entity.pdbx_description
1 polymer ?
#
loop_
_entity_poly.entity_id
_entity_poly.type
_entity_poly.pdbx_seq_one_letter_code
_entity_poly.pdbx_strand_id
1 'polypeptide(L)'
;MLSDKKAEDFDSINEYINHLRNEVTLDKEKFNSLDEKELLARSAIGASITLKGINEKLDTVVTTEFMAEVAKQQLTAEEIIGTIKVYKEKELNISDYELYLNDELSIDESDKHSDALVSAYQKLEPELTFEQIEDKVMGLKG
;
A
#
# COMPACT_ATOMS: atom_id res chain seq x y z
N MET A 1 -9.70 22.45 -1.16
CA MET A 1 -8.86 22.63 0.03
C MET A 1 -7.89 23.75 -0.27
N LEU A 2 -7.99 24.86 0.45
CA LEU A 2 -6.92 25.84 0.52
C LEU A 2 -6.52 25.84 2.00
N SER A 3 -5.48 25.08 2.32
CA SER A 3 -4.72 25.34 3.54
C SER A 3 -3.55 26.22 3.13
N ASP A 4 -3.27 27.25 3.92
CA ASP A 4 -2.06 28.06 3.75
C ASP A 4 -0.81 27.28 4.24
N LYS A 5 -1.01 26.17 4.95
CA LYS A 5 0.05 25.28 5.42
C LYS A 5 0.35 24.18 4.40
N LYS A 6 1.63 23.87 4.23
CA LYS A 6 2.15 22.78 3.40
C LYS A 6 2.65 21.64 4.27
N ALA A 7 2.98 20.51 3.64
CA ALA A 7 3.49 19.34 4.35
C ALA A 7 4.80 19.63 5.11
N GLU A 8 5.62 20.56 4.59
CA GLU A 8 6.89 20.97 5.20
C GLU A 8 6.73 21.79 6.49
N ASP A 9 5.51 22.24 6.81
CA ASP A 9 5.21 22.99 8.03
C ASP A 9 4.90 22.08 9.24
N PHE A 10 5.05 20.77 9.10
CA PHE A 10 4.73 19.75 10.12
C PHE A 10 5.92 18.82 10.36
N ASP A 11 6.00 18.25 11.56
CA ASP A 11 7.09 17.34 11.94
C ASP A 11 6.94 15.95 11.28
N SER A 12 5.74 15.62 10.82
CA SER A 12 5.42 14.35 10.16
C SER A 12 4.32 14.52 9.10
N ILE A 13 4.28 13.61 8.12
CA ILE A 13 3.22 13.63 7.11
C ILE A 13 1.87 13.25 7.73
N ASN A 14 1.84 12.42 8.78
CA ASN A 14 0.60 12.08 9.48
C ASN A 14 -0.01 13.28 10.20
N GLU A 15 0.81 14.17 10.77
CA GLU A 15 0.31 15.44 11.31
C GLU A 15 -0.30 16.34 10.24
N TYR A 16 0.35 16.44 9.08
CA TYR A 16 -0.21 17.17 7.94
C TYR A 16 -1.55 16.57 7.47
N ILE A 17 -1.64 15.24 7.34
CA ILE A 17 -2.90 14.55 7.00
C ILE A 17 -3.99 14.83 8.05
N ASN A 18 -3.64 14.82 9.33
CA ASN A 18 -4.58 15.15 10.40
C ASN A 18 -5.07 16.60 10.32
N HIS A 19 -4.19 17.55 10.02
CA HIS A 19 -4.57 18.93 9.75
C HIS A 19 -5.53 19.03 8.56
N LEU A 20 -5.21 18.39 7.44
CA LEU A 20 -6.09 18.36 6.25
C LEU A 20 -7.49 17.80 6.56
N ARG A 21 -7.59 16.78 7.42
CA ARG A 21 -8.87 16.13 7.75
C ARG A 21 -9.72 16.93 8.73
N ASN A 22 -9.09 17.54 9.74
CA ASN A 22 -9.80 18.08 10.90
C ASN A 22 -9.89 19.61 10.91
N GLU A 23 -8.94 20.30 10.27
CA GLU A 23 -8.81 21.76 10.38
C GLU A 23 -9.08 22.47 9.05
N VAL A 24 -9.01 21.77 7.92
CA VAL A 24 -9.26 22.35 6.60
C VAL A 24 -10.72 22.17 6.19
N THR A 25 -11.44 23.27 6.05
CA THR A 25 -12.82 23.24 5.53
C THR A 25 -12.83 23.11 4.01
N LEU A 26 -13.61 22.16 3.49
CA LEU A 26 -13.82 22.01 2.05
C LEU A 26 -14.83 23.04 1.56
N ASP A 27 -14.37 23.97 0.73
CA ASP A 27 -15.24 24.76 -0.14
C ASP A 27 -15.87 23.83 -1.20
N LYS A 28 -17.13 23.45 -0.96
CA LYS A 28 -17.88 22.52 -1.81
C LYS A 28 -18.26 23.14 -3.15
N GLU A 29 -18.57 24.43 -3.20
CA GLU A 29 -18.95 25.11 -4.44
C GLU A 29 -17.77 25.13 -5.40
N LYS A 30 -16.60 25.56 -4.92
CA LYS A 30 -15.37 25.54 -5.70
C LYS A 30 -14.94 24.13 -6.09
N PHE A 31 -15.16 23.13 -5.22
CA PHE A 31 -14.84 21.75 -5.53
C PHE A 31 -15.72 21.18 -6.64
N ASN A 32 -17.02 21.45 -6.59
CA ASN A 32 -17.98 20.97 -7.58
C ASN A 32 -17.86 21.68 -8.94
N SER A 33 -17.21 22.84 -8.99
CA SER A 33 -16.94 23.57 -10.24
C SER A 33 -15.62 23.19 -10.92
N LEU A 34 -14.84 22.26 -10.35
CA LEU A 34 -13.56 21.84 -10.92
C LEU A 34 -13.77 21.02 -12.20
N ASP A 35 -12.86 21.18 -13.16
CA ASP A 35 -12.83 20.33 -14.34
C ASP A 35 -12.18 18.95 -14.05
N GLU A 36 -12.28 18.02 -15.01
CA GLU A 36 -11.73 16.68 -14.87
C GLU A 36 -10.21 16.66 -14.62
N LYS A 37 -9.47 17.59 -15.23
CA LYS A 37 -8.01 17.67 -15.11
C LYS A 37 -7.63 18.15 -13.70
N GLU A 38 -8.33 19.15 -13.18
CA GLU A 38 -8.14 19.65 -11.82
C GLU A 38 -8.51 18.61 -10.77
N LEU A 39 -9.61 17.88 -10.98
CA LEU A 39 -10.00 16.75 -10.13
C LEU A 39 -8.94 15.65 -10.14
N LEU A 40 -8.46 15.26 -11.33
CA LEU A 40 -7.41 14.25 -11.47
C LEU A 40 -6.11 14.66 -10.77
N ALA A 41 -5.65 15.91 -10.97
CA ALA A 41 -4.45 16.42 -10.33
C ALA A 41 -4.58 16.39 -8.79
N ARG A 42 -5.73 16.78 -8.24
CA ARG A 42 -5.99 16.72 -6.80
C ARG A 42 -6.04 15.30 -6.27
N SER A 43 -6.66 14.38 -6.99
CA SER A 43 -6.69 12.96 -6.63
C SER A 43 -5.29 12.37 -6.59
N ALA A 44 -4.43 12.69 -7.58
CA ALA A 44 -3.04 12.24 -7.61
C ALA A 44 -2.22 12.79 -6.42
N ILE A 45 -2.40 14.07 -6.09
CA ILE A 45 -1.77 14.68 -4.90
C ILE A 45 -2.24 13.98 -3.62
N GLY A 46 -3.55 13.76 -3.47
CA GLY A 46 -4.12 13.06 -2.31
C GLY A 46 -3.61 11.63 -2.16
N ALA A 47 -3.50 10.89 -3.27
CA ALA A 47 -2.91 9.55 -3.29
C ALA A 47 -1.43 9.56 -2.87
N SER A 48 -0.64 10.50 -3.40
CA SER A 48 0.78 10.66 -3.04
C SER A 48 0.96 10.96 -1.55
N ILE A 49 0.16 11.87 -0.98
CA ILE A 49 0.17 12.19 0.45
C ILE A 49 -0.21 10.95 1.28
N THR A 50 -1.24 10.22 0.85
CA THR A 50 -1.69 9.01 1.55
C THR A 50 -0.60 7.94 1.57
N LEU A 51 0.07 7.72 0.43
CA LEU A 51 1.19 6.77 0.33
C LEU A 51 2.36 7.17 1.25
N LYS A 52 2.70 8.46 1.31
CA LYS A 52 3.70 8.95 2.27
C LYS A 52 3.30 8.65 3.72
N GLY A 53 2.03 8.82 4.08
CA GLY A 53 1.50 8.48 5.41
C GLY A 53 1.58 7.00 5.74
N ILE A 54 1.32 6.13 4.76
CA ILE A 54 1.52 4.68 4.89
C ILE A 54 3.00 4.37 5.15
N ASN A 55 3.90 4.94 4.34
CA ASN A 55 5.34 4.71 4.46
C ASN A 55 5.89 5.15 5.82
N GLU A 56 5.46 6.30 6.32
CA GLU A 56 5.83 6.78 7.65
C GLU A 56 5.29 5.85 8.75
N LYS A 57 4.03 5.41 8.65
CA LYS A 57 3.39 4.59 9.68
C LYS A 57 3.94 3.16 9.74
N LEU A 58 4.31 2.60 8.60
CA LEU A 58 4.88 1.26 8.48
C LEU A 58 6.41 1.26 8.55
N ASP A 59 7.02 2.45 8.55
CA ASP A 59 8.46 2.67 8.53
C ASP A 59 9.11 1.82 7.41
N THR A 60 8.57 1.94 6.20
CA THR A 60 9.02 1.22 5.01
C THR A 60 8.61 1.97 3.76
N VAL A 61 9.25 1.67 2.62
CA VAL A 61 8.94 2.29 1.33
C VAL A 61 8.00 1.38 0.55
N VAL A 62 6.69 1.63 0.67
CA VAL A 62 5.68 1.06 -0.24
C VAL A 62 5.69 1.85 -1.54
N THR A 63 5.69 1.13 -2.66
CA THR A 63 5.77 1.70 -4.01
C THR A 63 4.40 1.84 -4.65
N THR A 64 4.29 2.72 -5.64
CA THR A 64 3.06 2.89 -6.43
C THR A 64 2.71 1.65 -7.24
N GLU A 65 3.72 0.93 -7.69
CA GLU A 65 3.66 -0.31 -8.45
C GLU A 65 3.05 -1.42 -7.59
N PHE A 66 3.54 -1.61 -6.36
CA PHE A 66 2.94 -2.53 -5.41
C PHE A 66 1.47 -2.19 -5.14
N MET A 67 1.16 -0.90 -4.91
CA MET A 67 -0.22 -0.46 -4.66
C MET A 67 -1.13 -0.68 -5.86
N ALA A 68 -0.62 -0.50 -7.08
CA ALA A 68 -1.36 -0.80 -8.30
C ALA A 68 -1.60 -2.30 -8.47
N GLU A 69 -0.63 -3.13 -8.09
CA GLU A 69 -0.73 -4.58 -8.18
C GLU A 69 -1.77 -5.13 -7.20
N VAL A 70 -1.69 -4.79 -5.91
CA VAL A 70 -2.68 -5.24 -4.92
C VAL A 70 -4.08 -4.68 -5.18
N ALA A 71 -4.22 -3.57 -5.91
CA ALA A 71 -5.51 -3.02 -6.31
C ALA A 71 -6.22 -3.84 -7.40
N LYS A 72 -5.48 -4.65 -8.17
CA LYS A 72 -6.05 -5.62 -9.13
C LYS A 72 -6.59 -6.87 -8.41
N GLN A 73 -6.14 -7.09 -7.18
CA GLN A 73 -6.44 -8.27 -6.39
C GLN A 73 -7.57 -8.01 -5.40
N GLN A 74 -8.26 -9.07 -4.97
CA GLN A 74 -9.33 -8.99 -3.98
C GLN A 74 -8.78 -9.16 -2.55
N LEU A 75 -7.68 -8.46 -2.25
CA LEU A 75 -7.04 -8.53 -0.94
C LEU A 75 -7.74 -7.62 0.08
N THR A 76 -7.79 -8.09 1.31
CA THR A 76 -8.15 -7.30 2.48
C THR A 76 -7.00 -6.35 2.86
N ALA A 77 -7.32 -5.31 3.64
CA ALA A 77 -6.30 -4.40 4.17
C ALA A 77 -5.30 -5.12 5.09
N GLU A 78 -5.73 -6.15 5.81
CA GLU A 78 -4.88 -6.93 6.71
C GLU A 78 -3.87 -7.77 5.94
N GLU A 79 -4.27 -8.38 4.81
CA GLU A 79 -3.38 -9.09 3.90
C GLU A 79 -2.33 -8.16 3.29
N ILE A 80 -2.75 -6.99 2.79
CA ILE A 80 -1.81 -6.00 2.21
C ILE A 80 -0.79 -5.54 3.27
N ILE A 81 -1.25 -5.20 4.48
CA ILE A 81 -0.37 -4.78 5.58
C ILE A 81 0.53 -5.94 6.03
N GLY A 82 0.01 -7.17 6.08
CA GLY A 82 0.75 -8.38 6.41
C GLY A 82 1.90 -8.62 5.44
N THR A 83 1.63 -8.50 4.13
CA THR A 83 2.64 -8.58 3.07
C THR A 83 3.71 -7.51 3.22
N ILE A 84 3.33 -6.24 3.41
CA ILE A 84 4.30 -5.15 3.61
C ILE A 84 5.20 -5.43 4.83
N LYS A 85 4.61 -5.87 5.95
CA LYS A 85 5.35 -6.16 7.18
C LYS A 85 6.30 -7.34 7.01
N VAL A 86 5.86 -8.43 6.40
CA VAL A 86 6.73 -9.60 6.25
C VAL A 86 7.86 -9.34 5.26
N TYR A 87 7.62 -8.55 4.20
CA TYR A 87 8.68 -8.13 3.29
C TYR A 87 9.72 -7.28 4.01
N LYS A 88 9.29 -6.33 4.85
CA LYS A 88 10.20 -5.57 5.71
C LYS A 88 10.98 -6.49 6.67
N GLU A 89 10.30 -7.39 7.38
CA GLU A 89 10.91 -8.33 8.34
C GLU A 89 11.95 -9.25 7.70
N LYS A 90 11.73 -9.64 6.45
CA LYS A 90 12.58 -10.56 5.67
C LYS A 90 13.59 -9.84 4.77
N GLU A 91 13.64 -8.51 4.84
CA GLU A 91 14.49 -7.66 3.98
C GLU A 91 14.25 -7.91 2.47
N LEU A 92 13.01 -8.25 2.10
CA LEU A 92 12.60 -8.41 0.71
C LEU A 92 12.19 -7.08 0.10
N ASN A 93 12.51 -6.90 -1.18
CA ASN A 93 12.12 -5.72 -1.92
C ASN A 93 10.65 -5.83 -2.32
N ILE A 94 9.84 -4.85 -1.91
CA ILE A 94 8.40 -4.85 -2.22
C ILE A 94 8.09 -4.64 -3.69
N SER A 95 9.02 -4.06 -4.45
CA SER A 95 8.91 -3.97 -5.91
C SER A 95 8.99 -5.33 -6.61
N ASP A 96 9.56 -6.33 -5.96
CA ASP A 96 9.68 -7.68 -6.53
C ASP A 96 8.37 -8.48 -6.37
N TYR A 97 7.36 -7.94 -5.68
CA TYR A 97 6.06 -8.58 -5.52
C TYR A 97 5.39 -8.87 -6.88
N GLU A 98 5.33 -7.89 -7.79
CA GLU A 98 4.76 -8.10 -9.13
C GLU A 98 5.56 -9.15 -9.94
N LEU A 99 6.89 -9.10 -9.87
CA LEU A 99 7.77 -10.07 -10.53
C LEU A 99 7.54 -11.49 -10.01
N TYR A 100 7.34 -11.64 -8.69
CA TYR A 100 7.00 -12.92 -8.08
C TYR A 100 5.67 -13.46 -8.59
N LEU A 101 4.65 -12.61 -8.69
CA LEU A 101 3.32 -13.02 -9.16
C LEU A 101 3.32 -13.44 -10.63
N ASN A 102 4.18 -12.83 -11.45
CA ASN A 102 4.31 -13.10 -12.88
C ASN A 102 5.32 -14.21 -13.21
N ASP A 103 5.87 -14.91 -12.20
CA ASP A 103 6.94 -15.91 -12.36
C ASP A 103 8.19 -15.39 -13.10
N GLU A 104 8.52 -14.12 -12.91
CA GLU A 104 9.67 -13.45 -13.56
C GLU A 104 10.94 -13.44 -12.70
N LEU A 105 10.86 -13.93 -11.47
CA LEU A 105 11.99 -14.08 -10.56
C LEU A 105 12.74 -15.41 -10.79
N SER A 106 14.00 -15.47 -10.35
CA SER A 106 14.72 -16.73 -10.25
C SER A 106 14.06 -17.67 -9.23
N ILE A 107 14.25 -18.99 -9.35
CA ILE A 107 13.69 -19.98 -8.43
C ILE A 107 14.03 -19.63 -6.96
N ASP A 108 15.30 -19.35 -6.68
CA ASP A 108 15.76 -19.01 -5.32
C ASP A 108 15.09 -17.74 -4.76
N GLU A 109 14.78 -16.75 -5.61
CA GLU A 109 14.06 -15.55 -5.18
C GLU A 109 12.55 -15.85 -5.02
N SER A 110 11.95 -16.56 -5.97
CA SER A 110 10.55 -16.99 -5.89
C SER A 110 10.25 -17.77 -4.61
N ASP A 111 11.16 -18.66 -4.19
CA ASP A 111 11.02 -19.42 -2.94
C ASP A 111 11.01 -18.51 -1.72
N LYS A 112 11.90 -17.49 -1.66
CA LYS A 112 11.93 -16.52 -0.55
C LYS A 112 10.63 -15.71 -0.47
N HIS A 113 10.10 -15.28 -1.61
CA HIS A 113 8.85 -14.53 -1.66
C HIS A 113 7.66 -15.40 -1.27
N SER A 114 7.59 -16.63 -1.76
CA SER A 114 6.57 -17.61 -1.37
C SER A 114 6.61 -17.87 0.14
N ASP A 115 7.79 -18.18 0.70
CA ASP A 115 7.98 -18.45 2.13
C ASP A 115 7.55 -17.26 3.01
N ALA A 116 7.87 -16.04 2.58
CA ALA A 116 7.47 -14.83 3.28
C ALA A 116 5.95 -14.65 3.27
N LEU A 117 5.30 -14.82 2.12
CA LEU A 117 3.84 -14.73 2.01
C LEU A 117 3.17 -15.82 2.83
N VAL A 118 3.60 -17.08 2.72
CA VAL A 118 3.07 -18.18 3.54
C VAL A 118 3.20 -17.85 5.03
N SER A 119 4.37 -17.34 5.46
CA SER A 119 4.59 -16.92 6.85
C SER A 119 3.65 -15.79 7.29
N ALA A 120 3.30 -14.85 6.41
CA ALA A 120 2.34 -13.78 6.73
C ALA A 120 0.92 -14.32 6.83
N TYR A 121 0.49 -15.12 5.86
CA TYR A 121 -0.86 -15.66 5.82
C TYR A 121 -1.13 -16.66 6.95
N GLN A 122 -0.13 -17.44 7.39
CA GLN A 122 -0.23 -18.26 8.60
C GLN A 122 -0.47 -17.44 9.88
N LYS A 123 0.08 -16.22 9.96
CA LYS A 123 -0.17 -15.32 11.12
C LYS A 123 -1.57 -14.71 11.06
N LEU A 124 -2.09 -14.48 9.86
CA LEU A 124 -3.40 -13.86 9.63
C LEU A 124 -4.55 -14.86 9.81
N GLU A 125 -4.36 -16.09 9.34
CA GLU A 125 -5.36 -17.16 9.30
C GLU A 125 -4.82 -18.42 10.00
N PRO A 126 -4.57 -18.37 11.32
CA PRO A 126 -3.97 -19.48 12.08
C PRO A 126 -4.84 -20.74 12.12
N GLU A 127 -6.11 -20.64 11.74
CA GLU A 127 -7.05 -21.76 11.60
C GLU A 127 -6.85 -22.59 10.33
N LEU A 128 -6.20 -22.04 9.31
CA LEU A 128 -5.94 -22.75 8.05
C LEU A 128 -4.71 -23.66 8.18
N THR A 129 -4.73 -24.77 7.44
CA THR A 129 -3.57 -25.65 7.36
C THR A 129 -2.48 -25.00 6.50
N PHE A 130 -1.24 -25.46 6.66
CA PHE A 130 -0.12 -25.02 5.83
C PHE A 130 -0.43 -25.16 4.34
N GLU A 131 -0.96 -26.31 3.90
CA GLU A 131 -1.35 -26.57 2.51
C GLU A 131 -2.41 -25.58 2.00
N GLN A 132 -3.41 -25.25 2.82
CA GLN A 132 -4.43 -24.25 2.46
C GLN A 132 -3.82 -22.84 2.31
N ILE A 133 -2.83 -22.50 3.13
CA ILE A 133 -2.10 -21.24 3.00
C ILE A 133 -1.23 -21.23 1.74
N GLU A 134 -0.52 -22.32 1.45
CA GLU A 134 0.25 -22.45 0.20
C GLU A 134 -0.64 -22.30 -1.03
N ASP A 135 -1.79 -22.99 -1.06
CA ASP A 135 -2.78 -22.86 -2.13
C ASP A 135 -3.26 -21.41 -2.30
N LYS A 136 -3.50 -20.70 -1.19
CA LYS A 136 -3.90 -19.30 -1.21
C LYS A 136 -2.81 -18.40 -1.78
N VAL A 137 -1.55 -18.60 -1.38
CA VAL A 137 -0.39 -17.85 -1.88
C VAL A 137 -0.13 -18.15 -3.36
N MET A 138 -0.25 -19.40 -3.79
CA MET A 138 -0.17 -19.77 -5.20
C MET A 138 -1.30 -19.15 -6.02
N GLY A 139 -2.50 -19.06 -5.45
CA GLY A 139 -3.65 -18.41 -6.07
C GLY A 139 -3.52 -16.89 -6.26
N LEU A 140 -2.49 -16.25 -5.71
CA LEU A 140 -2.17 -14.84 -5.99
C LEU A 140 -1.53 -14.65 -7.36
N LYS A 141 -0.87 -15.68 -7.91
CA LYS A 141 -0.21 -15.63 -9.22
C LYS A 141 -1.25 -15.52 -10.32
N GLY A 142 -1.00 -14.68 -11.32
CA GLY A 142 -1.97 -14.31 -12.36
C GLY A 142 -1.34 -14.09 -13.72
#